data_AF-A0A414ADD5-F1
#
_entry.id   AF-A0A414ADD5-F1
#
_cell.length_a   1.000
_cell.length_b   1.000
_cell.length_c   1.000
_cell.angle_alpha   90.00
_cell.angle_beta   90.00
_cell.angle_gamma   90.00
#
_symmetry.space_group_name_H-M   'P 1'
#
loop_
_entity.id
_entity.type
_entity.pdbx_description
1 polymer ?
#
loop_
_entity_poly.entity_id
_entity_poly.type
_entity_poly.pdbx_seq_one_letter_code
_entity_poly.pdbx_strand_id
1 'polypeptide(L)'
;MAENVFEAVKQSVSTREAAAFYGIEVKRNGMACCPFHDDKNPSMKVDQRFHCFGCGADGDVIDFTARLFDLSPKEAAEKLAQDFGLIYDSQAPPRRRYVRQKTEAQKFREDRRRCYRVLSDYYYLLKKWEIDNSPRTPEEEPHPRFVEAIQKKTYVEYLLDLFLYESEEEQKAWIAEHTAEITHLERRLKIMAENKPTNRERLREITDGIEQGIKELFESEKYMRYLSVMSRFHRYSVNNTMLIYMQKPDATLVAGYNKWKDQFERHVKKGEHGITIIAPTPYKKKIEEQKLDPDTKAPILDKDGKIVTEEKEIEIPMFRPVKVFDVSQTDGKPLPELASSLSGNVPNYEAFMEALRRSAPVPITFEAMAADTDGYFSADHQKIAIRQGMSEVQTVSATVHEIAHSKLHNQKKIQIANDEQYQEIELFDKPGLFSNGRIVRDNLPEGVYCYDLRGSDYDPGEPIYVENRVGVNHAGAVILAEPLELPKEGYLRLTEEEGLNFVGGFSTLA
;
A
#
# COMPACT_ATOMS: atom_id res chain seq x y z
N MET A 1 33.73 -25.41 -41.78
CA MET A 1 32.48 -24.64 -41.60
C MET A 1 32.83 -23.51 -40.68
N ALA A 2 32.61 -22.27 -41.09
CA ALA A 2 33.00 -21.15 -40.26
C ALA A 2 32.09 -21.09 -39.01
N GLU A 3 32.71 -21.02 -37.84
CA GLU A 3 32.01 -21.04 -36.55
C GLU A 3 31.44 -19.65 -36.26
N ASN A 4 30.22 -19.59 -35.73
CA ASN A 4 29.65 -18.33 -35.26
C ASN A 4 30.39 -17.85 -34.00
N VAL A 5 30.27 -16.56 -33.66
CA VAL A 5 30.99 -15.92 -32.54
C VAL A 5 30.82 -16.67 -31.20
N PHE A 6 29.61 -17.20 -30.93
CA PHE A 6 29.32 -17.91 -29.70
C PHE A 6 30.04 -19.26 -29.63
N GLU A 7 30.14 -19.96 -30.75
CA GLU A 7 30.85 -21.24 -30.85
C GLU A 7 32.36 -21.04 -30.72
N ALA A 8 32.91 -20.08 -31.47
CA ALA A 8 34.34 -19.76 -31.44
C ALA A 8 34.80 -19.44 -30.01
N VAL A 9 34.03 -18.62 -29.29
CA VAL A 9 34.32 -18.26 -27.89
C VAL A 9 34.19 -19.47 -26.97
N LYS A 10 33.10 -20.24 -27.02
CA LYS A 10 32.88 -21.36 -26.08
C LYS A 10 33.83 -22.52 -26.28
N GLN A 11 34.39 -22.70 -27.47
CA GLN A 11 35.39 -23.73 -27.75
C GLN A 11 36.81 -23.30 -27.38
N SER A 12 37.08 -21.99 -27.39
CA SER A 12 38.45 -21.48 -27.31
C SER A 12 38.80 -20.80 -25.98
N VAL A 13 37.80 -20.34 -25.21
CA VAL A 13 38.02 -19.55 -23.99
C VAL A 13 37.22 -20.13 -22.83
N SER A 14 37.91 -20.52 -21.77
CA SER A 14 37.28 -20.91 -20.50
C SER A 14 36.95 -19.70 -19.64
N THR A 15 35.99 -19.86 -18.72
CA THR A 15 35.66 -18.77 -17.78
C THR A 15 36.84 -18.40 -16.89
N ARG A 16 37.73 -19.35 -16.59
CA ARG A 16 38.96 -19.10 -15.84
C ARG A 16 39.95 -18.21 -16.58
N GLU A 17 40.13 -18.43 -17.88
CA GLU A 17 41.03 -17.60 -18.71
C GLU A 17 40.47 -16.18 -18.85
N ALA A 18 39.17 -16.04 -19.10
CA ALA A 18 38.49 -14.75 -19.12
C ALA A 18 38.62 -14.00 -17.78
N ALA A 19 38.38 -14.69 -16.65
CA ALA A 19 38.51 -14.09 -15.32
C ALA A 19 39.94 -13.58 -15.07
N ALA A 20 40.96 -14.39 -15.38
CA ALA A 20 42.36 -13.99 -15.22
C ALA A 20 42.73 -12.81 -16.14
N PHE A 21 42.27 -12.82 -17.39
CA PHE A 21 42.51 -11.75 -18.36
C PHE A 21 41.88 -10.42 -17.92
N TYR A 22 40.69 -10.47 -17.31
CA TYR A 22 40.00 -9.29 -16.78
C TYR A 22 40.45 -8.89 -15.36
N GLY A 23 41.57 -9.44 -14.86
CA GLY A 23 42.19 -9.01 -13.60
C GLY A 23 41.60 -9.63 -12.34
N ILE A 24 40.83 -10.71 -12.46
CA ILE A 24 40.27 -11.45 -11.32
C ILE A 24 41.21 -12.59 -10.93
N GLU A 25 41.75 -12.52 -9.72
CA GLU A 25 42.69 -13.52 -9.22
C GLU A 25 41.98 -14.85 -8.89
N VAL A 26 42.25 -15.89 -9.69
CA VAL A 26 41.72 -17.24 -9.46
C VAL A 26 42.76 -18.11 -8.76
N LYS A 27 42.49 -18.50 -7.51
CA LYS A 27 43.36 -19.36 -6.70
C LYS A 27 43.55 -20.75 -7.35
N ARG A 28 44.59 -21.48 -6.91
CA ARG A 28 44.90 -22.85 -7.42
C ARG A 28 43.71 -23.82 -7.34
N ASN A 29 42.89 -23.69 -6.29
CA ASN A 29 41.67 -24.50 -6.11
C ASN A 29 40.48 -24.05 -6.99
N GLY A 30 40.66 -23.07 -7.88
CA GLY A 30 39.62 -22.55 -8.77
C GLY A 30 38.64 -21.60 -8.08
N MET A 31 38.97 -21.05 -6.91
CA MET A 31 38.13 -20.07 -6.21
C MET A 31 38.64 -18.65 -6.47
N ALA A 32 37.71 -17.71 -6.66
CA ALA A 32 37.95 -16.27 -6.81
C ALA A 32 36.97 -15.47 -5.96
N CYS A 33 37.33 -14.23 -5.60
CA CYS A 33 36.37 -13.27 -5.07
C CYS A 33 35.37 -12.92 -6.18
N CYS A 34 34.09 -12.92 -5.85
CA CYS A 34 33.05 -12.65 -6.81
C CYS A 34 32.99 -11.15 -7.15
N PRO A 35 33.09 -10.74 -8.43
CA PRO A 35 32.98 -9.33 -8.82
C PRO A 35 31.54 -8.81 -8.81
N PHE A 36 30.54 -9.69 -8.65
CA PHE A 36 29.12 -9.36 -8.75
C PHE A 36 28.47 -8.98 -7.40
N HIS A 37 29.23 -9.01 -6.31
CA HIS A 37 28.81 -8.50 -5.01
C HIS A 37 30.04 -8.08 -4.18
N ASP A 38 29.84 -7.43 -3.05
CA ASP A 38 30.91 -7.04 -2.13
C ASP A 38 31.49 -8.28 -1.41
N ASP A 39 32.41 -8.97 -2.09
CA ASP A 39 33.00 -10.22 -1.63
C ASP A 39 34.41 -10.03 -1.07
N LYS A 40 34.56 -10.28 0.23
CA LYS A 40 35.85 -10.22 0.94
C LYS A 40 36.58 -11.56 0.97
N ASN A 41 35.89 -12.68 0.73
CA ASN A 41 36.45 -14.03 0.84
C ASN A 41 36.04 -14.88 -0.37
N PRO A 42 36.97 -15.48 -1.13
CA PRO A 42 36.65 -16.15 -2.39
C PRO A 42 35.43 -17.08 -2.33
N SER A 43 34.30 -16.62 -2.89
CA SER A 43 33.03 -17.36 -2.87
C SER A 43 32.61 -17.89 -4.25
N MET A 44 33.38 -17.60 -5.31
CA MET A 44 33.04 -17.96 -6.68
C MET A 44 33.99 -19.05 -7.19
N LYS A 45 33.42 -20.19 -7.59
CA LYS A 45 34.13 -21.25 -8.31
C LYS A 45 34.20 -20.90 -9.78
N VAL A 46 35.40 -20.93 -10.36
CA VAL A 46 35.66 -20.60 -11.76
C VAL A 46 36.50 -21.70 -12.41
N ASP A 47 35.92 -22.37 -13.41
CA ASP A 47 36.56 -23.35 -14.27
C ASP A 47 36.19 -23.12 -15.76
N GLN A 48 35.52 -24.08 -16.40
CA GLN A 48 34.86 -23.88 -17.69
C GLN A 48 33.61 -23.01 -17.54
N ARG A 49 32.93 -23.10 -16.40
CA ARG A 49 31.79 -22.27 -16.01
C ARG A 49 32.12 -21.51 -14.72
N PHE A 50 31.25 -20.59 -14.31
CA PHE A 50 31.34 -19.98 -12.99
C PHE A 50 30.08 -20.22 -12.17
N HIS A 51 30.27 -20.34 -10.86
CA HIS A 51 29.20 -20.38 -9.88
C HIS A 51 29.62 -19.66 -8.60
N CYS A 52 28.84 -18.68 -8.16
CA CYS A 52 29.05 -17.99 -6.90
C CYS A 52 28.12 -18.51 -5.82
N PHE A 53 28.69 -19.07 -4.76
CA PHE A 53 27.92 -19.59 -3.62
C PHE A 53 27.36 -18.48 -2.71
N GLY A 54 27.85 -17.25 -2.83
CA GLY A 54 27.38 -16.09 -2.05
C GLY A 54 26.13 -15.46 -2.66
N CYS A 55 26.19 -15.05 -3.93
CA CYS A 55 25.09 -14.35 -4.61
C CYS A 55 24.27 -15.22 -5.56
N GLY A 56 24.65 -16.48 -5.78
CA GLY A 56 23.95 -17.41 -6.68
C GLY A 56 24.17 -17.16 -8.17
N ALA A 57 25.06 -16.23 -8.56
CA ALA A 57 25.38 -15.99 -9.96
C ALA A 57 26.02 -17.24 -10.59
N ASP A 58 25.50 -17.67 -11.74
CA ASP A 58 25.91 -18.88 -12.46
C ASP A 58 25.91 -18.60 -13.97
N GLY A 59 26.79 -19.27 -14.71
CA GLY A 59 26.81 -19.15 -16.17
C GLY A 59 28.05 -19.74 -16.82
N ASP A 60 28.13 -19.62 -18.13
CA ASP A 60 29.36 -19.86 -18.89
C ASP A 60 30.19 -18.58 -19.08
N VAL A 61 31.28 -18.66 -19.86
CA VAL A 61 32.22 -17.55 -20.08
C VAL A 61 31.55 -16.30 -20.68
N ILE A 62 30.49 -16.49 -21.47
CA ILE A 62 29.76 -15.39 -22.10
C ILE A 62 28.84 -14.74 -21.06
N ASP A 63 28.12 -15.54 -20.27
CA ASP A 63 27.29 -15.03 -19.17
C ASP A 63 28.14 -14.27 -18.13
N PHE A 64 29.36 -14.74 -17.87
CA PHE A 64 30.32 -14.10 -16.98
C PHE A 64 30.71 -12.71 -17.49
N THR A 65 31.13 -12.65 -18.75
CA THR A 65 31.59 -11.40 -19.38
C THR A 65 30.45 -10.41 -19.58
N ALA A 66 29.27 -10.90 -19.96
CA ALA A 66 28.05 -10.10 -20.04
C ALA A 66 27.74 -9.40 -18.73
N ARG A 67 27.82 -10.13 -17.60
CA ARG A 67 27.57 -9.55 -16.26
C ARG A 67 28.70 -8.64 -15.80
N LEU A 68 29.95 -8.93 -16.15
CA LEU A 68 31.10 -8.16 -15.71
C LEU A 68 31.13 -6.77 -16.36
N PHE A 69 30.66 -6.66 -17.60
CA PHE A 69 30.68 -5.42 -18.39
C PHE A 69 29.30 -4.82 -18.69
N ASP A 70 28.23 -5.42 -18.14
CA ASP A 70 26.84 -5.04 -18.40
C ASP A 70 26.50 -5.02 -19.91
N LEU A 71 26.81 -6.12 -20.59
CA LEU A 71 26.66 -6.29 -22.04
C LEU A 71 25.57 -7.31 -22.37
N SER A 72 24.96 -7.20 -23.55
CA SER A 72 24.12 -8.27 -24.10
C SER A 72 24.98 -9.52 -24.39
N PRO A 73 24.37 -10.73 -24.46
CA PRO A 73 25.12 -11.96 -24.74
C PRO A 73 25.92 -11.92 -26.05
N LYS A 74 25.42 -11.19 -27.06
CA LYS A 74 26.11 -11.03 -28.34
C LYS A 74 27.33 -10.12 -28.22
N GLU A 75 27.16 -8.96 -27.59
CA GLU A 75 28.26 -8.01 -27.35
C GLU A 75 29.34 -8.63 -26.46
N ALA A 76 28.95 -9.42 -25.45
CA ALA A 76 29.89 -10.16 -24.61
C ALA A 76 30.69 -11.20 -25.41
N ALA A 77 30.05 -11.91 -26.35
CA ALA A 77 30.74 -12.86 -27.23
C ALA A 77 31.68 -12.15 -28.21
N GLU A 78 31.28 -11.03 -28.80
CA GLU A 78 32.11 -10.22 -29.70
C GLU A 78 33.30 -9.62 -28.94
N LYS A 79 33.08 -9.14 -27.71
CA LYS A 79 34.13 -8.67 -26.81
C LYS A 79 35.15 -9.77 -26.51
N LEU A 80 34.69 -10.97 -26.14
CA LEU A 80 35.58 -12.11 -25.89
C LEU A 80 36.36 -12.50 -27.15
N ALA A 81 35.72 -12.50 -28.32
CA ALA A 81 36.39 -12.78 -29.57
C ALA A 81 37.47 -11.73 -29.89
N GLN A 82 37.20 -10.45 -29.65
CA GLN A 82 38.16 -9.37 -29.83
C GLN A 82 39.33 -9.45 -28.84
N ASP A 83 39.02 -9.63 -27.55
CA ASP A 83 40.00 -9.66 -26.46
C ASP A 83 40.95 -10.87 -26.57
N PHE A 84 40.45 -12.01 -27.04
CA PHE A 84 41.22 -13.25 -27.22
C PHE A 84 41.69 -13.50 -28.66
N GLY A 85 41.41 -12.58 -29.59
CA GLY A 85 41.86 -12.67 -30.99
C GLY A 85 41.24 -13.84 -31.78
N LEU A 86 39.99 -14.20 -31.49
CA LEU A 86 39.29 -15.31 -32.12
C LEU A 86 38.72 -14.89 -33.48
N ILE A 87 38.98 -15.70 -34.50
CA ILE A 87 38.41 -15.52 -35.84
C ILE A 87 37.06 -16.27 -35.90
N TYR A 88 36.00 -15.57 -36.28
CA TYR A 88 34.66 -16.14 -36.43
C TYR A 88 33.96 -15.59 -37.70
N ASP A 89 32.93 -16.29 -38.16
CA ASP A 89 32.09 -15.81 -39.26
C ASP A 89 30.85 -15.10 -38.71
N SER A 90 30.77 -13.80 -38.97
CA SER A 90 29.69 -12.92 -38.52
C SER A 90 28.36 -13.18 -39.23
N GLN A 91 28.36 -13.94 -40.33
CA GLN A 91 27.16 -14.32 -41.10
C GLN A 91 26.73 -15.78 -40.85
N ALA A 92 27.47 -16.56 -40.07
CA ALA A 92 27.12 -17.93 -39.75
C ALA A 92 25.87 -17.98 -38.82
N PRO A 93 24.75 -18.62 -39.24
CA PRO A 93 23.56 -18.71 -38.39
C PRO A 93 23.84 -19.53 -37.13
N PRO A 94 23.24 -19.17 -35.97
CA PRO A 94 23.40 -19.95 -34.74
C PRO A 94 22.85 -21.36 -34.95
N ARG A 95 23.67 -22.39 -34.74
CA ARG A 95 23.18 -23.78 -34.76
C ARG A 95 22.15 -23.95 -33.64
N ARG A 96 20.92 -24.33 -34.00
CA ARG A 96 19.88 -24.70 -33.03
C ARG A 96 20.44 -25.81 -32.13
N ARG A 97 20.41 -25.60 -30.81
CA ARG A 97 20.74 -26.64 -29.80
C ARG A 97 20.03 -27.94 -30.17
N TYR A 98 20.79 -29.01 -30.38
CA TYR A 98 20.23 -30.34 -30.60
C TYR A 98 19.68 -30.85 -29.25
N VAL A 99 18.40 -30.61 -28.98
CA VAL A 99 17.71 -31.18 -27.83
C VAL A 99 17.57 -32.68 -28.11
N ARG A 100 18.25 -33.52 -27.31
CA ARG A 100 18.14 -34.99 -27.40
C ARG A 100 16.66 -35.38 -27.33
N GLN A 101 16.13 -35.93 -28.42
CA GLN A 101 14.73 -36.36 -28.44
C GLN A 101 14.52 -37.48 -27.42
N LYS A 102 13.51 -37.30 -26.55
CA LYS A 102 13.13 -38.29 -25.54
C LYS A 102 12.57 -39.54 -26.22
N THR A 103 12.93 -40.72 -25.72
CA THR A 103 12.36 -41.99 -26.20
C THR A 103 10.87 -42.09 -25.83
N GLU A 104 10.10 -42.90 -26.55
CA GLU A 104 8.67 -43.11 -26.24
C GLU A 104 8.45 -43.61 -24.80
N ALA A 105 9.30 -44.52 -24.33
CA ALA A 105 9.27 -44.98 -22.94
C ALA A 105 9.57 -43.85 -21.92
N GLN A 106 10.41 -42.88 -22.28
CA GLN A 106 10.66 -41.71 -21.43
C GLN A 106 9.46 -40.76 -21.42
N LYS A 107 8.87 -40.48 -22.58
CA LYS A 107 7.67 -39.65 -22.69
C LYS A 107 6.52 -40.26 -21.89
N PHE A 108 6.24 -41.55 -22.08
CA PHE A 108 5.21 -42.26 -21.31
C PHE A 108 5.42 -42.16 -19.81
N ARG A 109 6.65 -42.37 -19.31
CA ARG A 109 6.95 -42.23 -17.87
C ARG A 109 6.72 -40.83 -17.33
N GLU A 110 7.03 -39.80 -18.13
CA GLU A 110 6.80 -38.40 -17.76
C GLU A 110 5.31 -38.07 -17.78
N ASP A 111 4.58 -38.48 -18.81
CA ASP A 111 3.15 -38.27 -18.95
C ASP A 111 2.37 -38.98 -17.84
N ARG A 112 2.75 -40.24 -17.54
CA ARG A 112 2.16 -41.01 -16.43
C ARG A 112 2.35 -40.29 -15.09
N ARG A 113 3.56 -39.79 -14.83
CA ARG A 113 3.87 -39.03 -13.62
C ARG A 113 3.10 -37.71 -13.57
N ARG A 114 2.96 -37.03 -14.71
CA ARG A 114 2.21 -35.77 -14.84
C ARG A 114 0.73 -35.99 -14.51
N CYS A 115 0.08 -36.97 -15.12
CA CYS A 115 -1.33 -37.28 -14.88
C CYS A 115 -1.59 -37.62 -13.40
N TYR A 116 -0.80 -38.54 -12.83
CA TYR A 116 -0.93 -38.90 -11.43
C TYR A 116 -0.79 -37.69 -10.49
N ARG A 117 0.25 -36.87 -10.70
CA ARG A 117 0.50 -35.67 -9.90
C ARG A 117 -0.68 -34.71 -9.97
N VAL A 118 -1.12 -34.36 -11.17
CA VAL A 118 -2.19 -33.36 -11.37
C VAL A 118 -3.51 -33.82 -10.74
N LEU A 119 -3.89 -35.07 -10.95
CA LEU A 119 -5.11 -35.61 -10.34
C LEU A 119 -5.02 -35.66 -8.82
N SER A 120 -3.88 -36.13 -8.28
CA SER A 120 -3.67 -36.19 -6.83
C SER A 120 -3.71 -34.81 -6.19
N ASP A 121 -2.95 -33.86 -6.73
CA ASP A 121 -2.89 -32.48 -6.23
C ASP A 121 -4.28 -31.82 -6.23
N TYR A 122 -5.04 -32.05 -7.31
CA TYR A 122 -6.39 -31.53 -7.41
C TYR A 122 -7.36 -32.21 -6.43
N TYR A 123 -7.31 -33.53 -6.29
CA TYR A 123 -8.11 -34.25 -5.30
C TYR A 123 -7.86 -33.75 -3.86
N TYR A 124 -6.59 -33.57 -3.47
CA TYR A 124 -6.25 -33.02 -2.16
C TYR A 124 -6.75 -31.58 -1.99
N LEU A 125 -6.69 -30.76 -3.03
CA LEU A 125 -7.24 -29.41 -3.01
C LEU A 125 -8.76 -29.41 -2.80
N LEU A 126 -9.50 -30.28 -3.50
CA LEU A 126 -10.94 -30.42 -3.33
C LEU A 126 -11.29 -30.90 -1.92
N LYS A 127 -10.57 -31.89 -1.38
CA LYS A 127 -10.75 -32.36 0.00
C LYS A 127 -10.52 -31.24 1.02
N LYS A 128 -9.53 -30.39 0.79
CA LYS A 128 -9.29 -29.23 1.62
C LYS A 128 -10.43 -28.22 1.52
N TRP A 129 -10.91 -27.92 0.31
CA TRP A 129 -11.99 -26.95 0.12
C TRP A 129 -13.33 -27.41 0.68
N GLU A 130 -13.63 -28.70 0.62
CA GLU A 130 -14.79 -29.30 1.27
C GLU A 130 -14.81 -29.04 2.78
N ILE A 131 -13.64 -29.14 3.43
CA ILE A 131 -13.48 -28.90 4.87
C ILE A 131 -13.51 -27.39 5.18
N ASP A 132 -12.66 -26.63 4.50
CA ASP A 132 -12.41 -25.21 4.83
C ASP A 132 -13.58 -24.28 4.48
N ASN A 133 -14.37 -24.62 3.46
CA ASN A 133 -15.45 -23.77 2.95
C ASN A 133 -16.85 -24.38 3.17
N SER A 134 -16.96 -25.35 4.10
CA SER A 134 -18.24 -25.96 4.43
C SER A 134 -19.21 -24.93 5.02
N PRO A 135 -20.46 -24.83 4.52
CA PRO A 135 -21.46 -23.96 5.13
C PRO A 135 -21.71 -24.42 6.57
N ARG A 136 -21.68 -23.46 7.50
CA ARG A 136 -21.83 -23.76 8.94
C ARG A 136 -23.28 -23.90 9.35
N THR A 137 -24.19 -23.30 8.56
CA THR A 137 -25.63 -23.42 8.76
C THR A 137 -26.33 -23.75 7.43
N PRO A 138 -27.50 -24.42 7.45
CA PRO A 138 -28.26 -24.75 6.25
C PRO A 138 -28.70 -23.54 5.42
N GLU A 139 -28.81 -22.37 6.03
CA GLU A 139 -29.25 -21.12 5.41
C GLU A 139 -28.11 -20.33 4.76
N GLU A 140 -26.85 -20.72 4.97
CA GLU A 140 -25.67 -20.07 4.39
C GLU A 140 -25.51 -20.45 2.91
N GLU A 141 -25.33 -19.44 2.04
CA GLU A 141 -25.11 -19.69 0.62
C GLU A 141 -23.78 -20.45 0.41
N PRO A 142 -23.79 -21.64 -0.23
CA PRO A 142 -22.60 -22.48 -0.32
C PRO A 142 -21.48 -21.79 -1.11
N HIS A 143 -20.30 -21.71 -0.51
CA HIS A 143 -19.14 -21.12 -1.16
C HIS A 143 -18.82 -21.82 -2.50
N PRO A 144 -18.48 -21.11 -3.59
CA PRO A 144 -18.27 -21.73 -4.91
C PRO A 144 -17.24 -22.87 -4.92
N ARG A 145 -16.17 -22.75 -4.13
CA ARG A 145 -15.15 -23.82 -3.96
C ARG A 145 -15.69 -25.06 -3.24
N PHE A 146 -16.63 -24.89 -2.33
CA PHE A 146 -17.30 -26.01 -1.67
C PHE A 146 -18.19 -26.75 -2.66
N VAL A 147 -19.00 -26.03 -3.43
CA VAL A 147 -19.85 -26.62 -4.49
C VAL A 147 -19.00 -27.41 -5.48
N GLU A 148 -17.89 -26.85 -5.92
CA GLU A 148 -16.94 -27.52 -6.80
C GLU A 148 -16.33 -28.77 -6.17
N ALA A 149 -15.90 -28.69 -4.91
CA ALA A 149 -15.36 -29.83 -4.17
C ALA A 149 -16.35 -30.99 -4.17
N ILE A 150 -17.61 -30.74 -3.82
CA ILE A 150 -18.65 -31.78 -3.80
C ILE A 150 -18.90 -32.37 -5.20
N GLN A 151 -18.93 -31.52 -6.24
CA GLN A 151 -19.20 -31.96 -7.61
C GLN A 151 -18.06 -32.75 -8.25
N LYS A 152 -16.81 -32.37 -7.96
CA LYS A 152 -15.63 -32.87 -8.69
C LYS A 152 -14.85 -33.93 -7.93
N LYS A 153 -14.94 -33.99 -6.60
CA LYS A 153 -14.13 -34.90 -5.78
C LYS A 153 -14.31 -36.36 -6.17
N THR A 154 -15.56 -36.84 -6.22
CA THR A 154 -15.88 -38.24 -6.58
C THR A 154 -15.45 -38.57 -8.00
N TYR A 155 -15.55 -37.61 -8.92
CA TYR A 155 -15.15 -37.82 -10.31
C TYR A 155 -13.63 -37.91 -10.44
N VAL A 156 -12.87 -37.04 -9.77
CA VAL A 156 -11.40 -37.08 -9.78
C VAL A 156 -10.87 -38.34 -9.08
N GLU A 157 -11.54 -38.79 -8.02
CA GLU A 157 -11.26 -40.07 -7.35
C GLU A 157 -11.45 -41.25 -8.30
N TYR A 158 -12.56 -41.30 -9.03
CA TYR A 158 -12.79 -42.30 -10.08
C TYR A 158 -11.70 -42.29 -11.16
N LEU A 159 -11.28 -41.12 -11.62
CA LEU A 159 -10.19 -41.01 -12.61
C LEU A 159 -8.86 -41.51 -12.05
N LEU A 160 -8.56 -41.26 -10.78
CA LEU A 160 -7.36 -41.78 -10.11
C LEU A 160 -7.39 -43.30 -9.98
N ASP A 161 -8.54 -43.85 -9.58
CA ASP A 161 -8.70 -45.29 -9.41
C ASP A 161 -8.52 -46.01 -10.76
N LEU A 162 -9.23 -45.59 -11.80
CA LEU A 162 -9.06 -46.17 -13.15
C LEU A 162 -7.59 -46.14 -13.59
N PHE A 163 -6.95 -44.98 -13.45
CA PHE A 163 -5.57 -44.79 -13.89
C PHE A 163 -4.58 -45.70 -13.14
N LEU A 164 -4.83 -46.02 -11.87
CA LEU A 164 -3.93 -46.85 -11.05
C LEU A 164 -4.10 -48.36 -11.27
N TYR A 165 -5.28 -48.81 -11.69
CA TYR A 165 -5.58 -50.24 -11.87
C TYR A 165 -5.46 -50.74 -13.32
N GLU A 166 -5.28 -49.84 -14.29
CA GLU A 166 -5.09 -50.18 -15.71
C GLU A 166 -3.67 -50.67 -16.05
N SER A 167 -3.57 -51.52 -17.08
CA SER A 167 -2.30 -51.97 -17.67
C SER A 167 -1.52 -50.83 -18.35
N GLU A 168 -0.23 -51.02 -18.67
CA GLU A 168 0.55 -49.96 -19.33
C GLU A 168 -0.01 -49.56 -20.71
N GLU A 169 -0.67 -50.48 -21.41
CA GLU A 169 -1.30 -50.21 -22.72
C GLU A 169 -2.58 -49.38 -22.57
N GLU A 170 -3.42 -49.74 -21.59
CA GLU A 170 -4.63 -49.00 -21.24
C GLU A 170 -4.29 -47.60 -20.71
N GLN A 171 -3.30 -47.48 -19.82
CA GLN A 171 -2.82 -46.19 -19.34
C GLN A 171 -2.35 -45.26 -20.46
N LYS A 172 -1.72 -45.79 -21.52
CA LYS A 172 -1.32 -44.98 -22.68
C LYS A 172 -2.53 -44.44 -23.43
N ALA A 173 -3.54 -45.27 -23.66
CA ALA A 173 -4.78 -44.87 -24.30
C ALA A 173 -5.54 -43.85 -23.44
N TRP A 174 -5.63 -44.11 -22.14
CA TRP A 174 -6.25 -43.23 -21.15
C TRP A 174 -5.58 -41.85 -21.13
N ILE A 175 -4.24 -41.80 -21.10
CA ILE A 175 -3.48 -40.54 -21.15
C ILE A 175 -3.82 -39.77 -22.42
N ALA A 176 -3.86 -40.44 -23.58
CA ALA A 176 -4.17 -39.80 -24.85
C ALA A 176 -5.58 -39.19 -24.84
N GLU A 177 -6.56 -39.90 -24.28
CA GLU A 177 -7.95 -39.45 -24.17
C GLU A 177 -8.12 -38.27 -23.19
N HIS A 178 -7.47 -38.34 -22.02
CA HIS A 178 -7.67 -37.38 -20.93
C HIS A 178 -6.64 -36.22 -20.90
N THR A 179 -5.78 -36.11 -21.92
CA THR A 179 -4.73 -35.06 -21.98
C THR A 179 -5.29 -33.64 -21.86
N ALA A 180 -6.43 -33.37 -22.49
CA ALA A 180 -7.06 -32.04 -22.44
C ALA A 180 -7.57 -31.71 -21.04
N GLU A 181 -8.19 -32.67 -20.37
CA GLU A 181 -8.69 -32.52 -19.01
C GLU A 181 -7.55 -32.35 -18.00
N ILE A 182 -6.51 -33.19 -18.07
CA ILE A 182 -5.30 -33.05 -17.23
C ILE A 182 -4.66 -31.68 -17.43
N THR A 183 -4.62 -31.17 -18.66
CA THR A 183 -4.09 -29.83 -18.95
C THR A 183 -4.96 -28.72 -18.35
N HIS A 184 -6.29 -28.89 -18.39
CA HIS A 184 -7.21 -27.95 -17.75
C HIS A 184 -7.05 -27.95 -16.22
N LEU A 185 -6.99 -29.12 -15.59
CA LEU A 185 -6.76 -29.26 -14.15
C LEU A 185 -5.41 -28.69 -13.73
N GLU A 186 -4.35 -28.94 -14.51
CA GLU A 186 -3.01 -28.39 -14.24
C GLU A 186 -2.99 -26.86 -14.33
N ARG A 187 -3.69 -26.26 -15.31
CA ARG A 187 -3.87 -24.81 -15.37
C ARG A 187 -4.65 -24.28 -14.18
N ARG A 188 -5.72 -24.97 -13.78
CA ARG A 188 -6.52 -24.60 -12.62
C ARG A 188 -5.70 -24.65 -11.33
N LEU A 189 -4.92 -25.71 -11.12
CA LEU A 189 -3.97 -25.84 -10.02
C LEU A 189 -2.92 -24.73 -10.03
N LYS A 190 -2.38 -24.39 -11.21
CA LYS A 190 -1.42 -23.29 -11.35
C LYS A 190 -2.03 -21.94 -10.97
N ILE A 191 -3.24 -21.64 -11.45
CA ILE A 191 -3.99 -20.43 -11.05
C ILE A 191 -4.21 -20.42 -9.53
N MET A 192 -4.58 -21.55 -8.93
CA MET A 192 -4.82 -21.63 -7.48
C MET A 192 -3.54 -21.57 -6.65
N ALA A 193 -2.41 -22.04 -7.18
CA ALA A 193 -1.09 -21.96 -6.54
C ALA A 193 -0.45 -20.57 -6.68
N GLU A 194 -0.70 -19.88 -7.81
CA GLU A 194 -0.30 -18.49 -8.05
C GLU A 194 -1.21 -17.49 -7.33
N ASN A 195 -2.45 -17.87 -7.05
CA ASN A 195 -3.41 -17.13 -6.22
C ASN A 195 -3.06 -17.24 -4.72
N LYS A 196 -1.92 -16.66 -4.34
CA LYS A 196 -1.92 -15.78 -3.16
C LYS A 196 -3.06 -14.78 -3.38
N PRO A 197 -3.97 -14.56 -2.41
CA PRO A 197 -5.09 -13.64 -2.61
C PRO A 197 -4.52 -12.33 -3.15
N THR A 198 -5.08 -11.86 -4.27
CA THR A 198 -4.58 -10.66 -4.94
C THR A 198 -4.59 -9.50 -3.96
N ASN A 199 -3.77 -8.47 -4.17
CA ASN A 199 -3.79 -7.30 -3.29
C ASN A 199 -5.22 -6.73 -3.15
N ARG A 200 -6.01 -6.81 -4.22
CA ARG A 200 -7.42 -6.39 -4.26
C ARG A 200 -8.34 -7.29 -3.44
N GLU A 201 -8.18 -8.61 -3.50
CA GLU A 201 -8.96 -9.56 -2.69
C GLU A 201 -8.62 -9.46 -1.20
N ARG A 202 -7.33 -9.34 -0.85
CA ARG A 202 -6.93 -9.14 0.55
C ARG A 202 -7.46 -7.83 1.12
N LEU A 203 -7.42 -6.76 0.33
CA LEU A 203 -8.00 -5.48 0.75
C LEU A 203 -9.51 -5.62 0.96
N ARG A 204 -10.21 -6.36 0.08
CA ARG A 204 -11.64 -6.63 0.24
C ARG A 204 -11.93 -7.41 1.52
N GLU A 205 -11.23 -8.52 1.78
CA GLU A 205 -11.37 -9.30 3.02
C GLU A 205 -11.13 -8.45 4.27
N ILE A 206 -10.13 -7.57 4.23
CA ILE A 206 -9.82 -6.64 5.33
C ILE A 206 -10.93 -5.61 5.52
N THR A 207 -11.46 -5.03 4.44
CA THR A 207 -12.57 -4.07 4.49
C THR A 207 -13.84 -4.73 5.01
N ASP A 208 -14.19 -5.90 4.51
CA ASP A 208 -15.36 -6.68 4.96
C ASP A 208 -15.23 -7.03 6.46
N GLY A 209 -14.01 -7.39 6.90
CA GLY A 209 -13.70 -7.61 8.30
C GLY A 209 -13.87 -6.35 9.16
N ILE A 210 -13.46 -5.18 8.67
CA ILE A 210 -13.66 -3.89 9.37
C ILE A 210 -15.15 -3.61 9.53
N GLU A 211 -15.96 -3.77 8.48
CA GLU A 211 -17.41 -3.56 8.54
C GLU A 211 -18.07 -4.45 9.59
N GLN A 212 -17.66 -5.72 9.66
CA GLN A 212 -18.15 -6.65 10.67
C GLN A 212 -17.68 -6.25 12.08
N GLY A 213 -16.41 -5.88 12.24
CA GLY A 213 -15.85 -5.40 13.51
C GLY A 213 -16.57 -4.15 14.04
N ILE A 214 -16.96 -3.23 13.15
CA ILE A 214 -17.76 -2.05 13.49
C ILE A 214 -19.14 -2.44 14.01
N LYS A 215 -19.81 -3.43 13.39
CA LYS A 215 -21.12 -3.91 13.85
C LYS A 215 -21.04 -4.50 15.26
N GLU A 216 -19.99 -5.25 15.55
CA GLU A 216 -19.75 -5.86 16.87
C GLU A 216 -19.30 -4.86 17.95
N LEU A 217 -18.81 -3.69 17.56
CA LEU A 217 -18.32 -2.67 18.48
C LEU A 217 -19.41 -1.93 19.24
N PHE A 218 -20.66 -2.01 18.81
CA PHE A 218 -21.79 -1.39 19.51
C PHE A 218 -22.19 -2.16 20.79
N GLU A 219 -21.47 -3.24 21.14
CA GLU A 219 -21.54 -3.89 22.45
C GLU A 219 -20.66 -3.13 23.48
N SER A 220 -21.24 -2.80 24.65
CA SER A 220 -20.67 -1.80 25.58
C SER A 220 -19.24 -2.09 26.07
N GLU A 221 -18.88 -3.35 26.30
CA GLU A 221 -17.53 -3.71 26.77
C GLU A 221 -16.46 -3.63 25.68
N LYS A 222 -16.81 -3.96 24.43
CA LYS A 222 -15.91 -3.90 23.28
C LYS A 222 -15.62 -2.46 22.89
N TYR A 223 -16.63 -1.60 22.99
CA TYR A 223 -16.49 -0.17 22.72
C TYR A 223 -15.44 0.52 23.60
N MET A 224 -15.48 0.28 24.93
CA MET A 224 -14.50 0.86 25.86
C MET A 224 -13.06 0.43 25.56
N ARG A 225 -12.85 -0.84 25.19
CA ARG A 225 -11.53 -1.36 24.81
C ARG A 225 -11.03 -0.71 23.51
N TYR A 226 -11.91 -0.55 22.53
CA TYR A 226 -11.58 0.16 21.30
C TYR A 226 -11.20 1.62 21.55
N LEU A 227 -11.93 2.34 22.40
CA LEU A 227 -11.56 3.71 22.79
C LEU A 227 -10.19 3.77 23.46
N SER A 228 -9.85 2.77 24.29
CA SER A 228 -8.50 2.66 24.87
C SER A 228 -7.40 2.37 23.85
N VAL A 229 -7.69 1.63 22.77
CA VAL A 229 -6.72 1.43 21.67
C VAL A 229 -6.59 2.71 20.87
N MET A 230 -7.70 3.37 20.56
CA MET A 230 -7.74 4.63 19.82
C MET A 230 -6.94 5.73 20.51
N SER A 231 -6.96 5.81 21.84
CA SER A 231 -6.15 6.79 22.59
C SER A 231 -4.64 6.55 22.47
N ARG A 232 -4.20 5.30 22.29
CA ARG A 232 -2.78 4.92 22.14
C ARG A 232 -2.26 5.11 20.71
N PHE A 233 -3.13 4.95 19.70
CA PHE A 233 -2.76 4.99 18.28
C PHE A 233 -3.26 6.23 17.54
N HIS A 234 -3.16 7.42 18.14
CA HIS A 234 -3.69 8.67 17.61
C HIS A 234 -3.10 9.14 16.25
N ARG A 235 -1.99 8.54 15.77
CA ARG A 235 -1.40 8.81 14.44
C ARG A 235 -1.81 7.80 13.36
N TYR A 236 -2.51 6.73 13.72
CA TYR A 236 -3.02 5.74 12.78
C TYR A 236 -4.43 6.12 12.33
N SER A 237 -4.80 5.75 11.10
CA SER A 237 -6.16 5.93 10.61
C SER A 237 -7.15 5.09 11.43
N VAL A 238 -8.41 5.52 11.49
CA VAL A 238 -9.51 4.79 12.15
C VAL A 238 -9.55 3.32 11.72
N ASN A 239 -9.40 3.05 10.41
CA ASN A 239 -9.36 1.70 9.86
C ASN A 239 -8.19 0.88 10.39
N ASN A 240 -6.98 1.46 10.48
CA ASN A 240 -5.83 0.76 11.02
C ASN A 240 -5.94 0.55 12.54
N THR A 241 -6.51 1.51 13.27
CA THR A 241 -6.81 1.38 14.71
C THR A 241 -7.82 0.25 14.95
N MET A 242 -8.87 0.16 14.13
CA MET A 242 -9.81 -0.97 14.13
C MET A 242 -9.11 -2.31 13.87
N LEU A 243 -8.29 -2.38 12.83
CA LEU A 243 -7.57 -3.60 12.48
C LEU A 243 -6.63 -4.06 13.59
N ILE A 244 -5.94 -3.12 14.24
CA ILE A 244 -5.10 -3.41 15.40
C ILE A 244 -5.97 -3.93 16.54
N TYR A 245 -7.08 -3.26 16.85
CA TYR A 245 -8.01 -3.69 17.90
C TYR A 245 -8.54 -5.11 17.67
N MET A 246 -9.02 -5.43 16.46
CA MET A 246 -9.58 -6.75 16.14
C MET A 246 -8.56 -7.90 16.27
N GLN A 247 -7.28 -7.62 16.01
CA GLN A 247 -6.22 -8.63 16.04
C GLN A 247 -5.48 -8.69 17.38
N LYS A 248 -5.34 -7.55 18.06
CA LYS A 248 -4.61 -7.39 19.32
C LYS A 248 -5.18 -6.20 20.14
N PRO A 249 -6.29 -6.41 20.87
CA PRO A 249 -6.95 -5.35 21.65
C PRO A 249 -6.08 -4.73 22.76
N ASP A 250 -5.05 -5.45 23.21
CA ASP A 250 -4.12 -5.03 24.24
C ASP A 250 -2.88 -4.31 23.68
N ALA A 251 -2.81 -4.08 22.36
CA ALA A 251 -1.69 -3.41 21.73
C ALA A 251 -1.44 -2.01 22.34
N THR A 252 -0.16 -1.64 22.41
CA THR A 252 0.32 -0.38 23.00
C THR A 252 1.23 0.38 22.05
N LEU A 253 2.20 -0.29 21.43
CA LEU A 253 3.18 0.31 20.53
C LEU A 253 3.45 -0.66 19.40
N VAL A 254 3.17 -0.25 18.17
CA VAL A 254 3.19 -1.17 17.02
C VAL A 254 4.13 -0.60 15.96
N ALA A 255 5.02 -1.44 15.42
CA ALA A 255 5.93 -1.06 14.35
C ALA A 255 6.22 -2.22 13.39
N GLY A 256 6.73 -1.89 12.20
CA GLY A 256 7.18 -2.89 11.23
C GLY A 256 8.43 -3.64 11.73
N TYR A 257 8.63 -4.87 11.24
CA TYR A 257 9.75 -5.74 11.65
C TYR A 257 11.12 -5.06 11.57
N ASN A 258 11.43 -4.46 10.41
CA ASN A 258 12.71 -3.78 10.20
C ASN A 258 12.84 -2.55 11.11
N LYS A 259 11.74 -1.86 11.40
CA LYS A 259 11.78 -0.70 12.32
C LYS A 259 12.15 -1.14 13.74
N TRP A 260 11.59 -2.25 14.23
CA TRP A 260 11.99 -2.84 15.51
C TRP A 260 13.48 -3.20 15.53
N LYS A 261 13.95 -3.86 14.47
CA LYS A 261 15.33 -4.33 14.36
C LYS A 261 16.34 -3.19 14.24
N ASP A 262 16.12 -2.29 13.29
CA ASP A 262 17.13 -1.34 12.82
C ASP A 262 17.13 -0.05 13.66
N GLN A 263 15.96 0.38 14.16
CA GLN A 263 15.85 1.63 14.93
C GLN A 263 15.79 1.43 16.44
N PHE A 264 15.15 0.35 16.89
CA PHE A 264 14.92 0.12 18.32
C PHE A 264 15.82 -0.98 18.91
N GLU A 265 16.64 -1.64 18.09
CA GLU A 265 17.51 -2.76 18.51
C GLU A 265 16.69 -3.88 19.20
N ARG A 266 15.47 -4.13 18.70
CA ARG A 266 14.55 -5.18 19.18
C ARG A 266 14.23 -6.16 18.06
N HIS A 267 14.03 -7.42 18.40
CA HIS A 267 13.67 -8.48 17.46
C HIS A 267 12.31 -9.07 17.83
N VAL A 268 11.51 -9.40 16.83
CA VAL A 268 10.24 -10.11 17.05
C VAL A 268 10.54 -11.53 17.55
N LYS A 269 9.85 -11.94 18.61
CA LYS A 269 10.01 -13.27 19.21
C LYS A 269 9.60 -14.36 18.22
N LYS A 270 10.27 -15.51 18.28
CA LYS A 270 9.98 -16.63 17.39
C LYS A 270 8.58 -17.19 17.66
N GLY A 271 7.75 -17.27 16.63
CA GLY A 271 6.37 -17.80 16.71
C GLY A 271 5.29 -16.72 16.84
N GLU A 272 5.64 -15.46 17.01
CA GLU A 272 4.68 -14.36 17.09
C GLU A 272 3.98 -14.08 15.75
N HIS A 273 2.68 -13.83 15.81
CA HIS A 273 1.87 -13.50 14.65
C HIS A 273 1.80 -11.98 14.42
N GLY A 274 2.10 -11.55 13.20
CA GLY A 274 2.05 -10.13 12.83
C GLY A 274 0.63 -9.61 12.66
N ILE A 275 0.39 -8.42 13.20
CA ILE A 275 -0.83 -7.63 13.06
C ILE A 275 -0.87 -7.04 11.64
N THR A 276 -1.96 -7.26 10.93
CA THR A 276 -2.16 -6.76 9.56
C THR A 276 -2.70 -5.34 9.60
N ILE A 277 -2.04 -4.42 8.93
CA ILE A 277 -2.53 -3.05 8.71
C ILE A 277 -2.47 -2.72 7.22
N ILE A 278 -3.17 -1.67 6.79
CA ILE A 278 -3.12 -1.15 5.42
C ILE A 278 -2.11 -0.01 5.36
N ALA A 279 -1.14 -0.11 4.45
CA ALA A 279 -0.13 0.93 4.25
C ALA A 279 -0.11 1.41 2.78
N PRO A 280 0.11 2.71 2.54
CA PRO A 280 0.32 3.22 1.19
C PRO A 280 1.63 2.68 0.62
N THR A 281 1.60 2.24 -0.62
CA THR A 281 2.75 1.79 -1.41
C THR A 281 2.50 2.23 -2.85
N PRO A 282 2.51 3.56 -3.10
CA PRO A 282 2.28 4.09 -4.44
C PRO A 282 3.34 3.57 -5.41
N TYR A 283 2.97 3.46 -6.68
CA TYR A 283 3.88 3.07 -7.75
C TYR A 283 3.82 4.09 -8.88
N LYS A 284 4.96 4.30 -9.54
CA LYS A 284 5.07 5.23 -10.65
C LYS A 284 4.69 4.54 -11.95
N LYS A 285 3.86 5.20 -12.76
CA LYS A 285 3.44 4.73 -14.07
C LYS A 285 3.67 5.83 -15.09
N LYS A 286 4.35 5.50 -16.18
CA LYS A 286 4.43 6.38 -17.35
C LYS A 286 3.15 6.23 -18.16
N ILE A 287 2.49 7.34 -18.42
CA ILE A 287 1.33 7.42 -19.32
C ILE A 287 1.67 8.36 -20.47
N GLU A 288 1.17 8.04 -21.66
CA GLU A 288 1.20 8.94 -22.80
C GLU A 288 -0.04 9.83 -22.71
N GLU A 289 0.19 11.13 -22.50
CA GLU A 289 -0.87 12.14 -22.44
C GLU A 289 -0.80 13.00 -23.71
N GLN A 290 -1.95 13.43 -24.24
CA GLN A 290 -1.95 14.33 -25.40
C GLN A 290 -1.36 15.67 -24.98
N LYS A 291 -0.41 16.18 -25.77
CA LYS A 291 0.16 17.49 -25.50
C LYS A 291 -0.88 18.54 -25.85
N LEU A 292 -1.37 19.25 -24.84
CA LEU A 292 -2.37 20.29 -25.02
C LEU A 292 -1.67 21.65 -25.16
N ASP A 293 -2.24 22.50 -26.01
CA ASP A 293 -1.84 23.89 -26.13
C ASP A 293 -2.17 24.64 -24.81
N PRO A 294 -1.23 25.39 -24.21
CA PRO A 294 -1.40 25.99 -22.88
C PRO A 294 -2.58 26.97 -22.77
N ASP A 295 -2.94 27.63 -23.88
CA ASP A 295 -3.95 28.68 -23.88
C ASP A 295 -5.32 28.14 -24.30
N THR A 296 -5.36 27.18 -25.23
CA THR A 296 -6.61 26.69 -25.81
C THR A 296 -7.05 25.32 -25.28
N LYS A 297 -6.20 24.64 -24.50
CA LYS A 297 -6.37 23.25 -24.05
C LYS A 297 -6.62 22.26 -25.20
N ALA A 298 -6.34 22.63 -26.46
CA ALA A 298 -6.55 21.80 -27.64
C ALA A 298 -5.35 20.87 -27.92
N PRO A 299 -5.54 19.65 -28.48
CA PRO A 299 -4.43 18.75 -28.80
C PRO A 299 -3.48 19.33 -29.85
N ILE A 300 -2.20 19.44 -29.52
CA ILE A 300 -1.15 19.88 -30.44
C ILE A 300 -0.93 18.79 -31.48
N LEU A 301 -1.03 19.17 -32.76
CA LEU A 301 -0.79 18.27 -33.89
C LEU A 301 0.65 18.42 -34.40
N ASP A 302 1.26 17.32 -34.83
CA ASP A 302 2.54 17.29 -35.52
C ASP A 302 2.40 17.76 -36.97
N LYS A 303 3.54 17.80 -37.69
CA LYS A 303 3.60 18.25 -39.09
C LYS A 303 2.78 17.38 -40.06
N ASP A 304 2.40 16.17 -39.64
CA ASP A 304 1.62 15.21 -40.41
C ASP A 304 0.14 15.16 -39.94
N GLY A 305 -0.26 16.04 -39.03
CA GLY A 305 -1.62 16.15 -38.51
C GLY A 305 -1.99 15.10 -37.46
N LYS A 306 -1.01 14.43 -36.84
CA LYS A 306 -1.24 13.49 -35.73
C LYS A 306 -1.04 14.18 -34.38
N ILE A 307 -1.80 13.76 -33.38
CA ILE A 307 -1.73 14.29 -32.03
C ILE A 307 -0.34 13.98 -31.43
N VAL A 308 0.37 15.01 -30.99
CA VAL A 308 1.64 14.90 -30.28
C VAL A 308 1.33 14.39 -28.87
N THR A 309 1.92 13.26 -28.47
CA THR A 309 1.85 12.75 -27.10
C THR A 309 3.12 13.07 -26.33
N GLU A 310 2.98 13.27 -25.02
CA GLU A 310 4.09 13.46 -24.08
C GLU A 310 4.05 12.34 -23.03
N GLU A 311 5.21 11.74 -22.73
CA GLU A 311 5.33 10.79 -21.63
C GLU A 311 5.33 11.53 -20.29
N LYS A 312 4.30 11.34 -19.49
CA LYS A 312 4.19 11.87 -18.13
C LYS A 312 4.26 10.74 -17.12
N GLU A 313 5.15 10.88 -16.13
CA GLU A 313 5.24 9.96 -15.00
C GLU A 313 4.24 10.39 -13.92
N ILE A 314 3.23 9.56 -13.69
CA ILE A 314 2.24 9.79 -12.62
C ILE A 314 2.43 8.78 -11.50
N GLU A 315 2.25 9.23 -10.26
CA GLU A 315 2.27 8.38 -9.08
C GLU A 315 0.86 7.86 -8.81
N ILE A 316 0.65 6.56 -8.99
CA ILE A 316 -0.65 5.93 -8.75
C ILE A 316 -0.72 5.52 -7.27
N PRO A 317 -1.69 6.06 -6.50
CA PRO A 317 -1.89 5.65 -5.12
C PRO A 317 -2.31 4.18 -5.09
N MET A 318 -1.55 3.37 -4.38
CA MET A 318 -1.86 1.96 -4.13
C MET A 318 -1.66 1.68 -2.66
N PHE A 319 -2.54 0.86 -2.09
CA PHE A 319 -2.42 0.39 -0.72
C PHE A 319 -2.16 -1.11 -0.72
N ARG A 320 -1.45 -1.59 0.29
CA ARG A 320 -1.26 -3.03 0.48
C ARG A 320 -1.34 -3.42 1.96
N PRO A 321 -1.81 -4.64 2.26
CA PRO A 321 -1.70 -5.21 3.59
C PRO A 321 -0.23 -5.43 3.94
N VAL A 322 0.20 -4.88 5.08
CA VAL A 322 1.54 -5.07 5.64
C VAL A 322 1.44 -5.63 7.07
N LYS A 323 2.53 -6.25 7.53
CA LYS A 323 2.62 -6.82 8.87
C LYS A 323 3.41 -5.90 9.79
N VAL A 324 2.83 -5.64 10.95
CA VAL A 324 3.44 -4.91 12.05
C VAL A 324 3.31 -5.73 13.34
N PHE A 325 4.09 -5.39 14.36
CA PHE A 325 4.20 -6.14 15.60
C PHE A 325 4.13 -5.20 16.77
N ASP A 326 3.41 -5.60 17.82
CA ASP A 326 3.37 -4.86 19.08
C ASP A 326 4.67 -5.05 19.88
N VAL A 327 5.02 -4.09 20.72
CA VAL A 327 6.23 -4.14 21.58
C VAL A 327 6.28 -5.40 22.44
N SER A 328 5.14 -5.89 22.95
CA SER A 328 5.07 -7.11 23.77
C SER A 328 5.54 -8.37 23.01
N GLN A 329 5.45 -8.33 21.67
CA GLN A 329 5.87 -9.40 20.75
C GLN A 329 7.37 -9.32 20.41
N THR A 330 8.11 -8.39 21.02
CA THR A 330 9.53 -8.17 20.72
C THR A 330 10.39 -8.30 21.97
N ASP A 331 11.62 -8.78 21.79
CA ASP A 331 12.67 -8.78 22.80
C ASP A 331 13.85 -7.93 22.34
N GLY A 332 14.57 -7.34 23.30
CA GLY A 332 15.72 -6.49 23.00
C GLY A 332 15.80 -5.29 23.94
N LYS A 333 16.49 -4.26 23.49
CA LYS A 333 16.78 -3.06 24.29
C LYS A 333 15.49 -2.42 24.81
N PRO A 334 15.38 -2.09 26.12
CA PRO A 334 14.20 -1.42 26.64
C PRO A 334 13.96 -0.14 25.87
N LEU A 335 12.69 0.13 25.56
CA LEU A 335 12.35 1.36 24.84
C LEU A 335 12.67 2.57 25.71
N PRO A 336 13.14 3.67 25.11
CA PRO A 336 13.30 4.91 25.84
C PRO A 336 11.94 5.32 26.42
N GLU A 337 11.91 5.58 27.72
CA GLU A 337 10.71 6.08 28.38
C GLU A 337 10.42 7.49 27.83
N LEU A 338 9.21 7.69 27.28
CA LEU A 338 8.73 8.99 26.80
C LEU A 338 8.49 9.99 27.95
N ALA A 339 8.50 9.52 29.19
CA ALA A 339 8.23 10.30 30.38
C ALA A 339 9.40 10.20 31.36
N SER A 340 10.50 10.90 31.06
CA SER A 340 11.11 11.61 32.19
C SER A 340 10.07 12.66 32.59
N SER A 341 9.47 12.54 33.77
CA SER A 341 8.80 13.67 34.41
C SER A 341 9.75 14.85 34.24
N LEU A 342 9.35 15.90 33.51
CA LEU A 342 10.24 17.04 33.32
C LEU A 342 10.50 17.55 34.74
N SER A 343 11.73 17.43 35.20
CA SER A 343 12.09 17.75 36.58
C SER A 343 13.11 18.87 36.53
N GLY A 344 12.87 19.91 37.32
CA GLY A 344 13.68 21.11 37.31
C GLY A 344 12.86 22.36 37.61
N ASN A 345 13.60 23.44 37.81
CA ASN A 345 13.07 24.78 38.05
C ASN A 345 13.21 25.62 36.78
N VAL A 346 12.28 26.55 36.56
CA VAL A 346 12.29 27.50 35.45
C VAL A 346 12.80 28.84 35.98
N PRO A 347 13.90 29.40 35.42
CA PRO A 347 14.34 30.74 35.79
C PRO A 347 13.21 31.77 35.61
N ASN A 348 12.94 32.56 36.64
CA ASN A 348 11.85 33.53 36.66
C ASN A 348 10.44 32.91 36.44
N TYR A 349 10.21 31.71 37.00
CA TYR A 349 8.96 30.96 36.88
C TYR A 349 7.70 31.82 37.03
N GLU A 350 7.60 32.65 38.08
CA GLU A 350 6.43 33.51 38.30
C GLU A 350 6.18 34.52 37.17
N ALA A 351 7.25 35.15 36.65
CA ALA A 351 7.13 36.08 35.53
C ALA A 351 6.73 35.35 34.24
N PHE A 352 7.22 34.13 34.04
CA PHE A 352 6.88 33.30 32.89
C PHE A 352 5.42 32.81 32.96
N MET A 353 4.96 32.33 34.11
CA MET A 353 3.58 31.93 34.33
C MET A 353 2.61 33.10 34.20
N GLU A 354 3.01 34.29 34.65
CA GLU A 354 2.22 35.52 34.45
C GLU A 354 2.10 35.88 32.96
N ALA A 355 3.18 35.75 32.18
CA ALA A 355 3.13 35.94 30.73
C ALA A 355 2.22 34.90 30.05
N LEU A 356 2.27 33.64 30.48
CA LEU A 356 1.39 32.58 29.98
C LEU A 356 -0.08 32.88 30.30
N ARG A 357 -0.41 33.29 31.53
CA ARG A 357 -1.76 33.70 31.93
C ARG A 357 -2.29 34.86 31.08
N ARG A 358 -1.44 35.85 30.77
CA ARG A 358 -1.82 36.97 29.90
C ARG A 358 -2.05 36.55 28.44
N SER A 359 -1.30 35.55 27.97
CA SER A 359 -1.41 35.04 26.60
C SER A 359 -2.53 34.02 26.40
N ALA A 360 -3.08 33.48 27.50
CA ALA A 360 -4.12 32.47 27.50
C ALA A 360 -5.47 33.11 27.12
N PRO A 361 -6.20 32.55 26.14
CA PRO A 361 -7.54 33.03 25.76
C PRO A 361 -8.60 32.87 26.86
N VAL A 362 -8.35 31.98 27.82
CA VAL A 362 -9.28 31.59 28.89
C VAL A 362 -8.53 31.48 30.22
N PRO A 363 -9.21 31.60 31.38
CA PRO A 363 -8.58 31.49 32.68
C PRO A 363 -7.87 30.15 32.91
N ILE A 364 -6.70 30.20 33.55
CA ILE A 364 -5.94 29.03 33.97
C ILE A 364 -6.18 28.79 35.46
N THR A 365 -6.67 27.61 35.82
CA THR A 365 -6.87 27.14 37.19
C THR A 365 -5.92 25.98 37.52
N PHE A 366 -5.60 25.83 38.80
CA PHE A 366 -4.83 24.69 39.29
C PHE A 366 -5.75 23.76 40.08
N GLU A 367 -5.86 22.51 39.69
CA GLU A 367 -6.82 21.54 40.24
C GLU A 367 -6.11 20.24 40.68
N ALA A 368 -6.70 19.53 41.63
CA ALA A 368 -6.25 18.18 41.96
C ALA A 368 -6.68 17.22 40.84
N MET A 369 -5.73 16.47 40.28
CA MET A 369 -5.96 15.55 39.17
C MET A 369 -5.19 14.25 39.38
N ALA A 370 -5.58 13.20 38.63
CA ALA A 370 -4.87 11.92 38.63
C ALA A 370 -3.42 12.09 38.13
N ALA A 371 -2.52 11.21 38.59
CA ALA A 371 -1.08 11.37 38.37
C ALA A 371 -0.65 11.29 36.88
N ASP A 372 -1.50 10.72 36.05
CA ASP A 372 -1.35 10.54 34.61
C ASP A 372 -1.93 11.68 33.76
N THR A 373 -2.54 12.69 34.40
CA THR A 373 -3.17 13.84 33.74
C THR A 373 -2.49 15.13 34.16
N ASP A 374 -1.78 15.79 33.25
CA ASP A 374 -1.06 17.03 33.56
C ASP A 374 -1.93 18.29 33.47
N GLY A 375 -2.97 18.26 32.63
CA GLY A 375 -3.93 19.34 32.46
C GLY A 375 -4.94 19.04 31.37
N TYR A 376 -5.93 19.92 31.22
CA TYR A 376 -6.89 19.88 30.13
C TYR A 376 -7.49 21.28 29.84
N PHE A 377 -7.89 21.50 28.59
CA PHE A 377 -8.76 22.60 28.19
C PHE A 377 -10.24 22.14 28.14
N SER A 378 -11.13 22.92 28.75
CA SER A 378 -12.59 22.74 28.64
C SER A 378 -13.20 23.82 27.75
N ALA A 379 -13.65 23.43 26.56
CA ALA A 379 -14.39 24.31 25.65
C ALA A 379 -15.77 24.69 26.22
N ASP A 380 -16.41 23.82 26.99
CA ASP A 380 -17.73 24.09 27.56
C ASP A 380 -17.68 25.15 28.65
N HIS A 381 -16.72 25.02 29.56
CA HIS A 381 -16.55 25.93 30.69
C HIS A 381 -15.58 27.09 30.42
N GLN A 382 -15.00 27.15 29.22
CA GLN A 382 -14.00 28.15 28.81
C GLN A 382 -12.91 28.34 29.88
N LYS A 383 -12.24 27.24 30.24
CA LYS A 383 -11.13 27.26 31.22
C LYS A 383 -10.03 26.27 30.83
N ILE A 384 -8.81 26.56 31.27
CA ILE A 384 -7.68 25.63 31.28
C ILE A 384 -7.45 25.19 32.72
N ALA A 385 -7.40 23.89 32.97
CA ALA A 385 -7.09 23.34 34.28
C ALA A 385 -5.76 22.60 34.24
N ILE A 386 -4.84 22.91 35.14
CA ILE A 386 -3.51 22.31 35.26
C ILE A 386 -3.41 21.57 36.60
N ARG A 387 -2.77 20.41 36.61
CA ARG A 387 -2.62 19.61 37.82
C ARG A 387 -1.72 20.29 38.86
N GLN A 388 -2.17 20.32 40.12
CA GLN A 388 -1.39 20.80 41.26
C GLN A 388 -0.22 19.87 41.60
N GLY A 389 0.89 20.43 42.09
CA GLY A 389 2.02 19.67 42.63
C GLY A 389 2.99 19.09 41.60
N MET A 390 2.90 19.51 40.34
CA MET A 390 3.91 19.20 39.31
C MET A 390 5.15 20.09 39.48
N SER A 391 6.28 19.68 38.86
CA SER A 391 7.48 20.53 38.79
C SER A 391 7.21 21.81 37.98
N GLU A 392 8.06 22.84 38.13
CA GLU A 392 7.91 24.09 37.37
C GLU A 392 7.98 23.86 35.86
N VAL A 393 8.91 23.02 35.40
CA VAL A 393 9.08 22.72 33.96
C VAL A 393 7.87 21.96 33.42
N GLN A 394 7.37 20.94 34.13
CA GLN A 394 6.19 20.19 33.71
C GLN A 394 4.94 21.10 33.70
N THR A 395 4.80 21.96 34.71
CA THR A 395 3.69 22.92 34.82
C THR A 395 3.67 23.90 33.66
N VAL A 396 4.83 24.47 33.30
CA VAL A 396 4.95 25.35 32.14
C VAL A 396 4.61 24.61 30.85
N SER A 397 5.18 23.42 30.65
CA SER A 397 4.93 22.61 29.45
C SER A 397 3.45 22.27 29.27
N ALA A 398 2.80 21.79 30.34
CA ALA A 398 1.37 21.49 30.35
C ALA A 398 0.54 22.75 30.07
N THR A 399 0.89 23.88 30.70
CA THR A 399 0.19 25.15 30.50
C THR A 399 0.26 25.62 29.04
N VAL A 400 1.43 25.55 28.40
CA VAL A 400 1.60 25.91 26.99
C VAL A 400 0.77 24.99 26.09
N HIS A 401 0.79 23.68 26.37
CA HIS A 401 0.03 22.68 25.62
C HIS A 401 -1.48 22.97 25.66
N GLU A 402 -2.02 23.24 26.85
CA GLU A 402 -3.46 23.54 27.00
C GLU A 402 -3.85 24.92 26.44
N ILE A 403 -2.95 25.92 26.51
CA ILE A 403 -3.16 27.20 25.81
C ILE A 403 -3.26 26.96 24.31
N ALA A 404 -2.41 26.11 23.73
CA ALA A 404 -2.48 25.77 22.31
C ALA A 404 -3.82 25.11 21.96
N HIS A 405 -4.29 24.14 22.76
CA HIS A 405 -5.63 23.55 22.59
C HIS A 405 -6.74 24.59 22.66
N SER A 406 -6.66 25.52 23.61
CA SER A 406 -7.64 26.60 23.73
C SER A 406 -7.63 27.58 22.55
N LYS A 407 -6.53 27.69 21.81
CA LYS A 407 -6.43 28.54 20.60
C LYS A 407 -6.89 27.80 19.35
N LEU A 408 -6.55 26.52 19.22
CA LEU A 408 -6.77 25.72 18.02
C LEU A 408 -8.12 25.00 18.00
N HIS A 409 -8.66 24.64 19.16
CA HIS A 409 -9.83 23.76 19.29
C HIS A 409 -11.00 24.39 20.05
N ASN A 410 -10.95 25.69 20.34
CA ASN A 410 -12.08 26.41 20.93
C ASN A 410 -13.17 26.68 19.88
N GLN A 411 -13.92 25.63 19.54
CA GLN A 411 -15.00 25.66 18.56
C GLN A 411 -16.06 26.73 18.86
N LYS A 412 -16.33 27.07 20.14
CA LYS A 412 -17.22 28.18 20.50
C LYS A 412 -16.69 29.52 20.00
N LYS A 413 -15.38 29.78 20.07
CA LYS A 413 -14.78 31.04 19.56
C LYS A 413 -14.71 31.07 18.03
N ILE A 414 -14.53 29.91 17.39
CA ILE A 414 -14.55 29.75 15.92
C ILE A 414 -15.99 29.88 15.39
N GLN A 415 -16.99 29.36 16.11
CA GLN A 415 -18.42 29.56 15.80
C GLN A 415 -18.82 31.01 16.00
N ILE A 416 -18.48 31.64 17.13
CA ILE A 416 -18.81 33.06 17.39
C ILE A 416 -18.12 34.00 16.38
N ALA A 417 -16.87 33.71 15.97
CA ALA A 417 -16.19 34.51 14.94
C ALA A 417 -16.76 34.30 13.52
N ASN A 418 -17.27 33.11 13.22
CA ASN A 418 -17.91 32.80 11.93
C ASN A 418 -19.41 33.15 11.88
N ASP A 419 -20.06 33.38 13.03
CA ASP A 419 -21.46 33.81 13.12
C ASP A 419 -21.61 35.32 12.82
N GLU A 420 -20.53 36.11 12.90
CA GLU A 420 -20.60 37.55 12.65
C GLU A 420 -20.06 37.98 11.28
N GLN A 421 -19.17 37.23 10.63
CA GLN A 421 -18.55 37.65 9.35
C GLN A 421 -18.65 36.56 8.26
N TYR A 422 -19.32 36.93 7.18
CA TYR A 422 -19.43 36.17 5.94
C TYR A 422 -18.42 36.68 4.92
N GLN A 423 -17.86 35.78 4.12
CA GLN A 423 -16.97 36.18 3.04
C GLN A 423 -17.79 36.65 1.84
N GLU A 424 -17.43 37.80 1.25
CA GLU A 424 -18.12 38.30 0.06
C GLU A 424 -17.74 37.45 -1.16
N ILE A 425 -18.77 37.08 -1.91
CA ILE A 425 -18.67 36.27 -3.11
C ILE A 425 -19.53 36.84 -4.24
N GLU A 426 -19.25 36.39 -5.45
CA GLU A 426 -20.14 36.52 -6.61
C GLU A 426 -20.48 35.11 -7.10
N LEU A 427 -21.76 34.79 -7.14
CA LEU A 427 -22.27 33.48 -7.52
C LEU A 427 -23.20 33.63 -8.73
N PHE A 428 -22.80 33.11 -9.90
CA PHE A 428 -23.50 33.32 -11.19
C PHE A 428 -23.84 34.81 -11.43
N ASP A 429 -22.83 35.68 -11.36
CA ASP A 429 -22.95 37.14 -11.50
C ASP A 429 -23.83 37.84 -10.45
N LYS A 430 -24.24 37.13 -9.39
CA LYS A 430 -25.03 37.68 -8.28
C LYS A 430 -24.16 37.87 -7.04
N PRO A 431 -24.16 39.05 -6.41
CA PRO A 431 -23.43 39.26 -5.17
C PRO A 431 -24.03 38.42 -4.04
N GLY A 432 -23.16 37.88 -3.20
CA GLY A 432 -23.55 36.98 -2.13
C GLY A 432 -22.57 36.94 -0.97
N LEU A 433 -22.96 36.22 0.07
CA LEU A 433 -22.21 36.01 1.28
C LEU A 433 -21.98 34.52 1.48
N PHE A 434 -20.73 34.13 1.73
CA PHE A 434 -20.30 32.74 1.93
C PHE A 434 -19.94 32.46 3.39
N SER A 435 -20.30 31.27 3.85
CA SER A 435 -19.84 30.70 5.12
C SER A 435 -19.27 29.30 4.90
N ASN A 436 -18.16 29.01 5.58
CA ASN A 436 -17.61 27.66 5.66
C ASN A 436 -18.54 26.70 6.44
N GLY A 437 -19.43 27.25 7.27
CA GLY A 437 -20.40 26.50 8.08
C GLY A 437 -21.79 26.46 7.47
N ARG A 438 -22.69 25.71 8.11
CA ARG A 438 -24.12 25.75 7.77
C ARG A 438 -24.76 26.99 8.35
N ILE A 439 -25.65 27.59 7.57
CA ILE A 439 -26.41 28.77 7.98
C ILE A 439 -27.78 28.33 8.49
N VAL A 440 -28.14 28.80 9.69
CA VAL A 440 -29.45 28.54 10.30
C VAL A 440 -30.49 29.39 9.56
N ARG A 441 -31.37 28.73 8.80
CA ARG A 441 -32.33 29.41 7.92
C ARG A 441 -33.45 30.12 8.67
N ASP A 442 -33.76 29.67 9.87
CA ASP A 442 -34.86 30.20 10.69
C ASP A 442 -34.61 31.65 11.17
N ASN A 443 -33.35 32.11 11.12
CA ASN A 443 -32.93 33.44 11.58
C ASN A 443 -32.50 34.37 10.43
N LEU A 444 -32.74 34.00 9.17
CA LEU A 444 -32.35 34.83 8.03
C LEU A 444 -33.31 36.03 7.86
N PRO A 445 -32.80 37.21 7.48
CA PRO A 445 -33.64 38.37 7.15
C PRO A 445 -34.66 38.07 6.06
N GLU A 446 -35.80 38.78 6.07
CA GLU A 446 -36.78 38.63 5.01
C GLU A 446 -36.22 39.15 3.67
N GLY A 447 -36.37 38.38 2.60
CA GLY A 447 -35.88 38.74 1.26
C GLY A 447 -34.47 38.25 0.90
N VAL A 448 -33.84 37.39 1.73
CA VAL A 448 -32.59 36.70 1.35
C VAL A 448 -32.81 35.21 1.08
N TYR A 449 -31.97 34.64 0.23
CA TYR A 449 -32.06 33.25 -0.23
C TYR A 449 -30.80 32.49 0.14
N CYS A 450 -30.96 31.32 0.77
CA CYS A 450 -29.82 30.51 1.25
C CYS A 450 -29.73 29.16 0.53
N TYR A 451 -28.54 28.86 0.04
CA TYR A 451 -28.20 27.63 -0.68
C TYR A 451 -26.98 26.96 -0.05
N ASP A 452 -26.87 25.64 -0.21
CA ASP A 452 -25.72 24.86 0.24
C ASP A 452 -24.83 24.55 -0.98
N LEU A 453 -23.52 24.59 -0.78
CA LEU A 453 -22.53 24.15 -1.75
C LEU A 453 -22.16 22.69 -1.49
N ARG A 454 -22.18 21.88 -2.54
CA ARG A 454 -21.77 20.48 -2.49
C ARG A 454 -20.38 20.33 -3.10
N GLY A 455 -19.50 19.68 -2.36
CA GLY A 455 -18.17 19.31 -2.81
C GLY A 455 -18.14 17.97 -3.57
N SER A 456 -17.00 17.69 -4.20
CA SER A 456 -16.82 16.44 -4.93
C SER A 456 -16.64 15.24 -4.00
N ASP A 457 -16.82 14.03 -4.51
CA ASP A 457 -16.57 12.79 -3.76
C ASP A 457 -15.08 12.57 -3.47
N TYR A 458 -14.20 13.24 -4.21
CA TYR A 458 -12.74 13.13 -4.07
C TYR A 458 -12.15 14.25 -3.21
N ASP A 459 -12.74 15.44 -3.27
CA ASP A 459 -12.45 16.59 -2.43
C ASP A 459 -13.77 17.26 -1.98
N PRO A 460 -14.28 16.90 -0.78
CA PRO A 460 -15.51 17.48 -0.24
C PRO A 460 -15.42 18.98 0.03
N GLY A 461 -14.22 19.56 0.04
CA GLY A 461 -14.00 20.99 0.25
C GLY A 461 -14.05 21.82 -1.03
N GLU A 462 -13.99 21.19 -2.22
CA GLU A 462 -14.03 21.87 -3.51
C GLU A 462 -15.49 21.97 -4.03
N PRO A 463 -16.13 23.15 -4.01
CA PRO A 463 -17.53 23.30 -4.43
C PRO A 463 -17.72 22.97 -5.91
N ILE A 464 -18.58 21.99 -6.21
CA ILE A 464 -18.93 21.59 -7.59
C ILE A 464 -20.39 21.82 -7.94
N TYR A 465 -21.28 21.87 -6.95
CA TYR A 465 -22.70 22.17 -7.16
C TYR A 465 -23.24 23.15 -6.11
N VAL A 466 -24.22 23.95 -6.53
CA VAL A 466 -25.09 24.74 -5.65
C VAL A 466 -26.43 24.03 -5.58
N GLU A 467 -26.92 23.71 -4.38
CA GLU A 467 -28.19 23.02 -4.17
C GLU A 467 -29.04 23.73 -3.11
N ASN A 468 -30.35 23.46 -3.10
CA ASN A 468 -31.21 23.96 -2.02
C ASN A 468 -30.80 23.43 -0.65
N ARG A 469 -30.29 22.20 -0.55
CA ARG A 469 -29.80 21.64 0.71
C ARG A 469 -28.92 20.42 0.42
N VAL A 470 -27.73 20.38 1.01
CA VAL A 470 -26.77 19.30 0.78
C VAL A 470 -26.72 18.40 2.02
N GLY A 471 -27.03 17.12 1.83
CA GLY A 471 -26.99 16.12 2.91
C GLY A 471 -25.60 15.50 3.14
N VAL A 472 -24.80 15.34 2.08
CA VAL A 472 -23.50 14.67 2.08
C VAL A 472 -22.52 15.50 1.23
N ASN A 473 -21.26 15.59 1.65
CA ASN A 473 -20.21 16.40 1.03
C ASN A 473 -20.56 17.90 1.00
N HIS A 474 -20.91 18.47 2.15
CA HIS A 474 -21.18 19.91 2.28
C HIS A 474 -19.87 20.71 2.27
N ALA A 475 -19.69 21.57 1.27
CA ALA A 475 -18.49 22.40 1.09
C ALA A 475 -18.65 23.83 1.66
N GLY A 476 -19.88 24.28 1.90
CA GLY A 476 -20.16 25.61 2.45
C GLY A 476 -21.62 26.01 2.24
N ALA A 477 -21.99 27.21 2.71
CA ALA A 477 -23.32 27.78 2.50
C ALA A 477 -23.21 29.21 1.97
N VAL A 478 -24.18 29.61 1.14
CA VAL A 478 -24.23 30.93 0.51
C VAL A 478 -25.56 31.61 0.75
N ILE A 479 -25.54 32.94 0.89
CA ILE A 479 -26.71 33.80 0.98
C ILE A 479 -26.69 34.78 -0.19
N LEU A 480 -27.82 34.93 -0.87
CA LEU A 480 -28.02 35.86 -1.98
C LEU A 480 -29.17 36.82 -1.69
N ALA A 481 -29.08 38.04 -2.22
CA ALA A 481 -30.19 39.00 -2.21
C ALA A 481 -31.26 38.67 -3.26
N GLU A 482 -30.92 37.85 -4.25
CA GLU A 482 -31.83 37.41 -5.31
C GLU A 482 -31.84 35.88 -5.43
N PRO A 483 -32.98 35.27 -5.80
CA PRO A 483 -33.06 33.83 -5.92
C PRO A 483 -32.26 33.32 -7.13
N LEU A 484 -31.77 32.09 -7.03
CA LEU A 484 -31.28 31.31 -8.17
C LEU A 484 -32.43 30.57 -8.85
N GLU A 485 -32.41 30.55 -10.18
CA GLU A 485 -33.29 29.71 -10.99
C GLU A 485 -32.71 28.30 -11.09
N LEU A 486 -33.09 27.43 -10.15
CA LEU A 486 -32.64 26.04 -10.17
C LEU A 486 -33.43 25.22 -11.21
N PRO A 487 -32.77 24.36 -12.02
CA PRO A 487 -33.45 23.45 -12.94
C PRO A 487 -34.24 22.39 -12.17
N LYS A 488 -35.08 21.60 -12.86
CA LYS A 488 -35.90 20.53 -12.26
C LYS A 488 -35.11 19.50 -11.44
N GLU A 489 -33.82 19.38 -11.69
CA GLU A 489 -32.88 18.48 -11.01
C GLU A 489 -32.47 19.01 -9.61
N GLY A 490 -32.71 20.30 -9.31
CA GLY A 490 -32.53 20.89 -7.99
C GLY A 490 -31.12 21.38 -7.66
N TYR A 491 -30.21 21.38 -8.63
CA TYR A 491 -28.83 21.85 -8.47
C TYR A 491 -28.31 22.59 -9.70
N LEU A 492 -27.35 23.50 -9.50
CA LEU A 492 -26.57 24.15 -10.55
C LEU A 492 -25.10 23.75 -10.42
N ARG A 493 -24.42 23.52 -11.55
CA ARG A 493 -23.02 23.11 -11.56
C ARG A 493 -22.10 24.34 -11.56
N LEU A 494 -21.07 24.30 -10.73
CA LEU A 494 -19.97 25.26 -10.71
C LEU A 494 -18.86 24.79 -11.66
N THR A 495 -18.29 25.71 -12.43
CA THR A 495 -17.18 25.46 -13.36
C THR A 495 -16.01 26.39 -13.03
N GLU A 496 -14.81 26.12 -13.59
CA GLU A 496 -13.61 26.93 -13.36
C GLU A 496 -13.75 28.39 -13.85
N GLU A 497 -14.61 28.62 -14.85
CA GLU A 497 -14.78 29.94 -15.50
C GLU A 497 -16.10 30.63 -15.10
N GLU A 498 -17.11 29.87 -14.66
CA GLU A 498 -18.43 30.37 -14.28
C GLU A 498 -18.92 29.65 -13.01
N GLY A 499 -19.34 30.41 -11.99
CA GLY A 499 -20.14 29.85 -10.90
C GLY A 499 -19.95 30.51 -9.55
N LEU A 500 -18.73 30.52 -8.99
CA LEU A 500 -18.44 31.02 -7.64
C LEU A 500 -17.08 31.72 -7.59
N ASN A 501 -17.08 33.03 -7.32
CA ASN A 501 -15.89 33.86 -7.22
C ASN A 501 -15.78 34.49 -5.83
N PHE A 502 -14.61 34.43 -5.22
CA PHE A 502 -14.33 35.09 -3.94
C PHE A 502 -13.77 36.50 -4.19
N VAL A 503 -14.53 37.53 -3.81
CA VAL A 503 -14.16 38.94 -4.10
C VAL A 503 -13.27 39.58 -3.03
N GLY A 504 -12.90 38.82 -1.98
CA GLY A 504 -11.86 39.18 -1.01
C GLY A 504 -12.31 40.07 0.16
N GLY A 505 -13.60 40.43 0.24
CA GLY A 505 -14.19 41.17 1.36
C GLY A 505 -14.83 40.26 2.43
N PHE A 506 -15.12 40.84 3.60
CA PHE A 506 -15.90 40.20 4.66
C PHE A 506 -16.99 41.17 5.14
N SER A 507 -18.21 40.66 5.28
CA SER A 507 -19.41 41.43 5.62
C SER A 507 -20.24 40.73 6.69
N THR A 508 -20.93 41.49 7.53
CA THR A 508 -21.89 40.96 8.52
C THR A 508 -23.28 40.86 7.90
N LEU A 509 -24.16 40.01 8.44
CA LEU A 509 -25.57 39.92 8.02
C LEU A 509 -26.41 41.16 8.41
N ALA A 510 -25.88 42.02 9.30
CA ALA A 510 -26.53 43.20 9.86
C ALA A 510 -26.27 44.49 9.09
#